data_AF-A0A1V5NLJ1-F1
#
_entry.id   AF-A0A1V5NLJ1-F1
#
_cell.length_a   1.000
_cell.length_b   1.000
_cell.length_c   1.000
_cell.angle_alpha   90.00
_cell.angle_beta   90.00
_cell.angle_gamma   90.00
#
_symmetry.space_group_name_H-M   'P 1'
#
loop_
_entity.id
_entity.type
_entity.pdbx_description
1 polymer ?
#
loop_
_entity_poly.entity_id
_entity_poly.type
_entity_poly.pdbx_seq_one_letter_code
_entity_poly.pdbx_strand_id
1 'polypeptide(L)'
;MSSILEIKRKSPPAQRDIGAIYKAVQSYHVRHIPPQAGADYWEWAISDLQTVASLHDRNPLIVGLLGAVFDELEREYKHMLADQGGSDPSGSAAADRQTAAHERPTN
;
A
#
# COMPACT_ATOMS: atom_id res chain seq x y z
N MET A 1 36.23 42.03 37.54
CA MET A 1 35.88 40.60 37.65
C MET A 1 34.41 40.46 37.25
N SER A 2 34.14 40.13 36.00
CA SER A 2 32.77 39.99 35.49
C SER A 2 32.44 38.50 35.38
N SER A 3 31.63 38.02 36.33
CA SER A 3 31.09 36.65 36.27
C SER A 3 29.97 36.61 35.24
N ILE A 4 30.25 35.97 34.11
CA ILE A 4 29.26 35.61 33.10
C ILE A 4 28.44 34.44 33.66
N LEU A 5 27.15 34.68 33.86
CA LEU A 5 26.17 33.65 34.19
C LEU A 5 26.09 32.66 33.02
N GLU A 6 26.65 31.46 33.21
CA GLU A 6 26.36 30.30 32.35
C GLU A 6 24.89 29.94 32.51
N ILE A 7 24.05 30.52 31.65
CA ILE A 7 22.70 30.05 31.42
C ILE A 7 22.84 28.71 30.70
N LYS A 8 22.93 27.63 31.48
CA LYS A 8 22.78 26.25 31.02
C LYS A 8 21.39 26.15 30.38
N ARG A 9 21.33 26.33 29.05
CA ARG A 9 20.12 26.17 28.26
C ARG A 9 19.62 24.75 28.48
N LYS A 10 18.59 24.61 29.30
CA LYS A 10 17.82 23.38 29.45
C LYS A 10 17.20 23.09 28.08
N SER A 11 17.62 22.01 27.43
CA SER A 11 17.04 21.57 26.16
C SER A 11 15.51 21.46 26.32
N PRO A 12 14.71 21.96 25.36
CA PRO A 12 13.27 21.76 25.39
C PRO A 12 12.97 20.25 25.40
N PRO A 13 11.86 19.79 26.00
CA PRO A 13 11.43 18.40 25.82
C PRO A 13 11.36 18.13 24.32
N ALA A 14 11.95 17.00 23.88
CA ALA A 14 12.10 16.61 22.48
C ALA A 14 10.85 17.00 21.70
N GLN A 15 10.92 18.10 20.96
CA GLN A 15 9.87 18.47 20.03
C GLN A 15 9.87 17.34 19.02
N ARG A 16 8.85 16.45 19.12
CA ARG A 16 8.70 15.32 18.21
C ARG A 16 8.93 15.85 16.81
N ASP A 17 9.90 15.31 16.09
CA ASP A 17 10.17 15.74 14.72
C ASP A 17 9.04 15.19 13.83
N ILE A 18 7.90 15.89 13.90
CA ILE A 18 6.68 15.56 13.17
C ILE A 18 6.99 15.54 11.68
N GLY A 19 7.85 16.46 11.20
CA GLY A 19 8.29 16.49 9.81
C GLY A 19 9.03 15.21 9.40
N ALA A 20 9.92 14.71 10.26
CA ALA A 20 10.58 13.42 10.01
C ALA A 20 9.60 12.25 9.99
N ILE A 21 8.58 12.23 10.86
CA ILE A 21 7.55 11.19 10.86
C ILE A 21 6.79 11.15 9.53
N TYR A 22 6.28 12.30 9.06
CA TYR A 22 5.56 12.35 7.78
C TYR A 22 6.45 11.96 6.59
N LYS A 23 7.72 12.39 6.58
CA LYS A 23 8.67 11.98 5.54
C LYS A 23 8.90 10.47 5.54
N ALA A 24 9.06 9.86 6.72
CA ALA A 24 9.26 8.42 6.84
C ALA A 24 8.05 7.64 6.32
N VAL A 25 6.83 8.04 6.69
CA VAL A 25 5.59 7.43 6.19
C VAL A 25 5.46 7.61 4.68
N GLN A 26 5.75 8.79 4.14
CA GLN A 26 5.72 9.03 2.69
C GLN A 26 6.73 8.14 1.95
N SER A 27 7.95 7.97 2.48
CA SER A 27 8.95 7.09 1.88
C SER A 27 8.52 5.62 1.93
N TYR A 28 7.88 5.18 3.01
CA TYR A 28 7.26 3.86 3.08
C TYR A 28 6.17 3.71 2.01
N HIS A 29 5.24 4.67 1.92
CA HIS A 29 4.15 4.63 0.95
C HIS A 29 4.65 4.54 -0.49
N VAL A 30 5.57 5.42 -0.89
CA VAL A 30 6.14 5.44 -2.26
C VAL A 30 6.84 4.13 -2.62
N ARG A 31 7.41 3.42 -1.65
CA ARG A 31 8.11 2.15 -1.88
C ARG A 31 7.15 0.99 -2.14
N HIS A 32 5.95 1.05 -1.57
CA HIS A 32 4.99 -0.05 -1.55
C HIS A 32 3.82 0.14 -2.52
N ILE A 33 3.66 1.32 -3.13
CA ILE A 33 2.67 1.58 -4.18
C ILE A 33 3.30 1.45 -5.59
N PRO A 34 2.66 0.74 -6.54
CA PRO A 34 1.49 -0.12 -6.36
C PRO A 34 1.84 -1.43 -5.61
N PRO A 35 0.86 -2.03 -4.89
CA PRO A 35 1.08 -3.29 -4.20
C PRO A 35 1.35 -4.44 -5.17
N GLN A 36 2.16 -5.40 -4.75
CA GLN A 36 2.51 -6.57 -5.56
C GLN A 36 1.69 -7.80 -5.14
N ALA A 37 1.48 -8.73 -6.08
CA ALA A 37 0.82 -9.99 -5.78
C ALA A 37 1.80 -10.99 -5.15
N GLY A 38 1.34 -11.72 -4.13
CA GLY A 38 2.10 -12.81 -3.50
C GLY A 38 2.36 -12.60 -2.01
N ALA A 39 2.54 -13.70 -1.28
CA ALA A 39 2.75 -13.68 0.17
C ALA A 39 4.07 -12.98 0.56
N ASP A 40 5.14 -13.21 -0.21
CA ASP A 40 6.47 -12.64 0.04
C ASP A 40 6.45 -11.10 0.08
N TYR A 41 5.62 -10.46 -0.77
CA TYR A 41 5.46 -9.01 -0.75
C TYR A 41 4.85 -8.53 0.57
N TRP A 42 3.82 -9.21 1.08
CA TRP A 42 3.17 -8.83 2.33
C TRP A 42 4.09 -9.03 3.54
N GLU A 43 4.88 -10.10 3.56
CA GLU A 43 5.90 -10.31 4.60
C GLU A 43 6.93 -9.17 4.59
N TRP A 44 7.40 -8.78 3.40
CA TRP A 44 8.32 -7.65 3.25
C TRP A 44 7.69 -6.33 3.69
N ALA A 45 6.47 -6.02 3.27
CA ALA A 45 5.76 -4.79 3.62
C ALA A 45 5.53 -4.67 5.13
N ILE A 46 5.22 -5.78 5.82
CA ILE A 46 5.09 -5.85 7.28
C ILE A 46 6.44 -5.65 7.97
N SER A 47 7.50 -6.30 7.48
CA SER A 47 8.85 -6.16 8.04
C SER A 47 9.40 -4.73 7.93
N ASP A 48 9.18 -4.08 6.77
CA ASP A 48 9.56 -2.69 6.55
C ASP A 48 8.74 -1.73 7.43
N LEU A 49 7.42 -1.98 7.57
CA LEU A 49 6.55 -1.22 8.49
C LEU A 49 7.07 -1.27 9.92
N GLN A 50 7.43 -2.46 10.41
CA GLN A 50 7.99 -2.65 11.75
C GLN A 50 9.33 -1.93 11.93
N THR A 51 10.16 -1.92 10.88
CA THR A 51 11.45 -1.21 10.88
C THR A 51 11.24 0.29 10.99
N VAL A 52 10.39 0.88 10.13
CA VAL A 52 10.08 2.31 10.17
C VAL A 52 9.46 2.71 11.51
N ALA A 53 8.52 1.93 12.04
CA ALA A 53 7.95 2.22 13.36
C ALA A 53 9.02 2.20 14.47
N SER A 54 9.97 1.26 14.42
CA SER A 54 11.01 1.12 15.44
C SER A 54 12.05 2.25 15.38
N LEU A 55 12.36 2.80 14.21
CA LEU A 55 13.26 3.96 14.06
C LEU A 55 12.71 5.24 14.73
N HIS A 56 11.42 5.28 15.00
CA HIS A 56 10.74 6.41 15.62
C HIS A 56 10.19 6.04 17.01
N ASP A 57 10.84 5.11 17.70
CA ASP A 57 10.47 4.63 19.06
C ASP A 57 9.01 4.18 19.15
N ARG A 58 8.44 3.68 18.05
CA ARG A 58 7.03 3.29 17.91
C ARG A 58 6.08 4.40 18.38
N ASN A 59 6.42 5.65 18.06
CA ASN A 59 5.58 6.79 18.38
C ASN A 59 4.13 6.55 17.90
N PRO A 60 3.10 6.82 18.73
CA PRO A 60 1.72 6.56 18.35
C PRO A 60 1.29 7.20 17.02
N LEU A 61 1.86 8.37 16.70
CA LEU A 61 1.57 9.06 15.44
C LEU A 61 2.09 8.28 14.23
N ILE A 62 3.34 7.79 14.26
CA ILE A 62 3.89 7.04 13.12
C ILE A 62 3.18 5.69 12.97
N VAL A 63 2.85 5.03 14.08
CA VAL A 63 2.14 3.75 14.05
C VAL A 63 0.75 3.93 13.42
N GLY A 64 0.01 4.97 13.80
CA GLY A 64 -1.30 5.25 13.21
C GLY A 64 -1.23 5.58 11.73
N LEU A 65 -0.25 6.39 11.30
CA LEU A 65 -0.07 6.74 9.89
C LEU A 65 0.37 5.56 9.03
N LEU A 66 1.32 4.73 9.51
CA LEU A 66 1.74 3.53 8.81
C LEU A 66 0.59 2.52 8.67
N GLY A 67 -0.24 2.36 9.71
CA GLY A 67 -1.43 1.51 9.65
C GLY A 67 -2.41 1.97 8.55
N ALA A 68 -2.68 3.28 8.47
CA ALA A 68 -3.54 3.84 7.43
C ALA A 68 -3.00 3.59 6.00
N VAL A 69 -1.69 3.73 5.80
CA VAL A 69 -1.05 3.41 4.50
C VAL A 69 -1.15 1.92 4.21
N PHE A 70 -0.95 1.05 5.21
CA PHE A 70 -1.07 -0.40 5.01
C PHE A 70 -2.50 -0.82 4.63
N ASP A 71 -3.53 -0.22 5.25
CA ASP A 71 -4.94 -0.43 4.88
C ASP A 71 -5.24 0.05 3.44
N GLU A 72 -4.58 1.13 2.99
CA GLU A 72 -4.66 1.62 1.61
C GLU A 72 -4.03 0.62 0.62
N LEU A 73 -2.85 0.08 0.93
CA LEU A 73 -2.21 -0.96 0.11
C LEU A 73 -3.10 -2.21 -0.05
N GLU A 74 -3.76 -2.65 1.02
CA GLU A 74 -4.69 -3.79 0.96
C GLU A 74 -5.90 -3.49 0.06
N ARG A 75 -6.41 -2.26 0.11
CA ARG A 75 -7.52 -1.82 -0.75
C ARG A 75 -7.13 -1.81 -2.22
N GLU A 76 -5.98 -1.23 -2.55
CA GLU A 76 -5.45 -1.20 -3.92
C GLU A 76 -5.18 -2.61 -4.45
N TYR A 77 -4.63 -3.49 -3.60
CA TYR A 77 -4.45 -4.90 -3.97
C TYR A 77 -5.78 -5.60 -4.30
N LYS A 78 -6.82 -5.38 -3.49
CA LYS A 78 -8.17 -5.91 -3.76
C LYS A 78 -8.74 -5.37 -5.07
N HIS A 79 -8.53 -4.09 -5.38
CA HIS A 79 -8.92 -3.51 -6.65
C HIS A 79 -8.19 -4.16 -7.83
N MET A 80 -6.88 -4.36 -7.73
CA MET A 80 -6.10 -5.06 -8.75
C MET A 80 -6.54 -6.52 -8.96
N LEU A 81 -6.97 -7.21 -7.90
CA LEU A 81 -7.49 -8.57 -8.01
C LEU A 81 -8.88 -8.61 -8.67
N ALA A 82 -9.74 -7.64 -8.34
CA ALA A 82 -11.06 -7.52 -8.96
C ALA A 82 -10.98 -7.21 -10.46
N ASP A 83 -10.05 -6.36 -10.88
CA ASP A 83 -9.83 -6.02 -12.30
C ASP A 83 -9.29 -7.23 -13.09
N GLN A 84 -8.41 -8.02 -12.49
CA GLN A 84 -7.91 -9.27 -13.07
C GLN A 84 -8.97 -10.39 -13.12
N GLY A 85 -9.86 -10.45 -12.12
CA GLY A 85 -10.97 -11.40 -12.05
C GLY A 85 -12.17 -11.03 -12.95
N GLY A 86 -12.22 -9.82 -13.49
CA GLY A 86 -13.24 -9.37 -14.45
C GLY A 86 -12.97 -9.82 -15.90
N SER A 87 -11.81 -10.42 -16.17
CA SER A 87 -11.49 -11.04 -17.46
C SER A 87 -11.79 -12.54 -17.45
N ASP A 88 -13.05 -12.90 -17.19
CA ASP A 88 -13.53 -14.24 -17.53
C ASP A 88 -13.55 -14.38 -19.07
N PRO A 89 -12.88 -15.36 -19.70
CA PRO A 89 -13.01 -15.64 -21.13
C PRO A 89 -14.37 -16.27 -21.51
N SER A 90 -15.35 -16.27 -20.61
CA SER A 90 -16.66 -16.93 -20.78
C SER A 90 -17.71 -16.05 -21.49
N GLY A 91 -17.26 -15.27 -22.48
CA GLY A 91 -18.09 -14.27 -23.15
C GLY A 91 -17.82 -14.12 -24.65
N SER A 92 -17.38 -15.18 -25.35
CA SER A 92 -17.35 -15.16 -26.83
C SER A 92 -17.41 -16.57 -27.44
N ALA A 93 -18.45 -17.33 -27.10
CA ALA A 93 -18.69 -18.66 -27.71
C ALA A 93 -20.17 -18.94 -27.99
N ALA A 94 -21.01 -17.91 -28.15
CA ALA A 94 -22.46 -18.08 -28.35
C ALA A 94 -23.05 -17.24 -29.50
N ALA A 95 -22.24 -16.86 -30.50
CA ALA A 95 -22.75 -16.17 -31.68
C ALA A 95 -22.10 -16.66 -32.98
N ASP A 96 -22.04 -17.98 -33.20
CA ASP A 96 -21.76 -18.49 -34.56
C ASP A 96 -22.21 -19.96 -34.78
N ARG A 97 -23.39 -20.32 -34.25
CA ARG A 97 -24.07 -21.57 -34.62
C ARG A 97 -25.49 -21.31 -35.04
N GLN A 98 -25.69 -20.49 -36.07
CA GLN A 98 -26.99 -20.45 -36.73
C GLN A 98 -26.89 -20.10 -38.21
N THR A 99 -26.18 -20.91 -39.01
CA THR A 99 -26.57 -21.11 -40.42
C THR A 99 -25.98 -22.41 -40.96
N ALA A 100 -26.78 -23.12 -41.77
CA ALA A 100 -26.45 -24.32 -42.55
C ALA A 100 -26.71 -25.68 -41.89
N ALA A 101 -27.99 -26.01 -41.71
CA ALA A 101 -28.51 -27.32 -42.08
C ALA A 101 -30.01 -27.17 -42.38
N HIS A 102 -30.52 -27.97 -43.34
CA HIS A 102 -31.88 -28.00 -43.92
C HIS A 102 -32.00 -27.08 -45.16
N GLU A 103 -32.19 -27.54 -46.40
CA GLU A 103 -32.59 -28.85 -46.92
C GLU A 103 -32.17 -28.99 -48.40
N ARG A 104 -31.79 -30.20 -48.79
CA ARG A 104 -31.97 -30.75 -50.15
C ARG A 104 -31.85 -32.28 -50.04
N PRO A 105 -32.48 -33.11 -50.89
CA PRO A 105 -33.65 -32.95 -51.76
C PRO A 105 -34.77 -33.99 -51.43
N THR A 106 -35.98 -33.84 -51.97
CA THR A 106 -36.82 -35.01 -52.30
C THR A 106 -37.91 -34.65 -53.33
N ASN A 107 -37.90 -35.46 -54.40
CA ASN A 107 -38.81 -35.56 -55.55
C ASN A 107 -38.77 -34.44 -56.62
#